data_AF-A0A3M7EYN6-F1
#
_entry.id   AF-A0A3M7EYN6-F1
#
_cell.length_a   1.000
_cell.length_b   1.000
_cell.length_c   1.000
_cell.angle_alpha   90.00
_cell.angle_beta   90.00
_cell.angle_gamma   90.00
#
_symmetry.space_group_name_H-M   'P 1'
#
loop_
_entity.id
_entity.type
_entity.pdbx_description
1 polymer ?
#
loop_
_entity_poly.entity_id
_entity_poly.type
_entity_poly.pdbx_seq_one_letter_code
_entity_poly.pdbx_strand_id
1 'polypeptide(L)'
;MILRPSLLSSPLTKRFISTTSRRMAPKQEWMVILPDAAGKLSKRMEVRPDHLNNLKPHVDSGLWVFGGASLDEPIKEGEPPKINGSVMLAVADTKEEVMKNVKEDVYFKSGVWDESKVSFFLKSGSRWNAVQDSLQVHGNSYDDILAVRLCSHLIASKTNMMVLHGNSSLQPLATEAFRHISVRALLT
;
A
#
# COMPACT_ATOMS: atom_id res chain seq x y z
N MET A 1 -19.26 -80.23 -0.77
CA MET A 1 -17.87 -79.85 -0.42
C MET A 1 -17.63 -78.46 -0.96
N ILE A 2 -17.23 -77.54 -0.08
CA ILE A 2 -17.07 -76.09 -0.30
C ILE A 2 -15.79 -75.81 -1.11
N LEU A 3 -15.75 -74.68 -1.84
CA LEU A 3 -14.68 -73.64 -1.85
C LEU A 3 -14.77 -72.80 -3.16
N ARG A 4 -15.50 -71.68 -3.13
CA ARG A 4 -15.04 -70.27 -2.99
C ARG A 4 -14.15 -69.74 -4.15
N PRO A 5 -14.57 -68.67 -4.87
CA PRO A 5 -13.73 -67.98 -5.84
C PRO A 5 -12.70 -67.07 -5.15
N SER A 6 -11.43 -67.19 -5.52
CA SER A 6 -10.35 -66.31 -5.06
C SER A 6 -10.32 -65.02 -5.88
N LEU A 7 -10.93 -63.97 -5.35
CA LEU A 7 -10.59 -62.58 -5.70
C LEU A 7 -9.35 -62.20 -4.90
N LEU A 8 -8.19 -62.04 -5.54
CA LEU A 8 -7.05 -61.39 -4.91
C LEU A 8 -6.84 -60.01 -5.53
N SER A 9 -6.98 -59.03 -4.65
CA SER A 9 -6.96 -57.59 -4.83
C SER A 9 -5.70 -57.08 -5.53
N SER A 10 -5.88 -56.28 -6.56
CA SER A 10 -4.85 -55.36 -7.05
C SER A 10 -4.42 -54.40 -5.93
N PRO A 11 -3.12 -54.18 -5.67
CA PRO A 11 -2.69 -53.16 -4.72
C PRO A 11 -3.11 -51.78 -5.23
N LEU A 12 -3.96 -51.10 -4.47
CA LEU A 12 -4.24 -49.68 -4.63
C LEU A 12 -2.94 -48.90 -4.43
N THR A 13 -2.26 -48.56 -5.52
CA THR A 13 -1.24 -47.51 -5.51
C THR A 13 -1.94 -46.22 -5.10
N LYS A 14 -1.88 -45.88 -3.81
CA LYS A 14 -2.23 -44.55 -3.31
C LYS A 14 -1.25 -43.56 -3.92
N ARG A 15 -1.61 -43.05 -5.10
CA ARG A 15 -0.95 -41.93 -5.75
C ARG A 15 -1.17 -40.73 -4.83
N PHE A 16 -0.19 -40.47 -3.95
CA PHE A 16 -0.12 -39.22 -3.21
C PHE A 16 0.10 -38.12 -4.24
N ILE A 17 -0.98 -37.52 -4.72
CA ILE A 17 -0.91 -36.22 -5.38
C ILE A 17 -0.62 -35.24 -4.25
N SER A 18 0.67 -35.01 -4.01
CA SER A 18 1.11 -33.84 -3.24
C SER A 18 0.81 -32.62 -4.11
N THR A 19 -0.44 -32.14 -4.06
CA THR A 19 -0.73 -30.76 -4.44
C THR A 19 -0.10 -29.90 -3.36
N THR A 20 1.19 -29.60 -3.49
CA THR A 20 1.73 -28.38 -2.91
C THR A 20 1.02 -27.25 -3.63
N SER A 21 -0.14 -26.85 -3.10
CA SER A 21 -0.64 -25.50 -3.31
C SER A 21 0.50 -24.61 -2.84
N ARG A 22 1.32 -24.13 -3.78
CA ARG A 22 2.31 -23.09 -3.53
C ARG A 22 1.47 -21.94 -2.98
N ARG A 23 1.44 -21.80 -1.65
CA ARG A 23 0.92 -20.57 -1.03
C ARG A 23 1.81 -19.50 -1.63
N MET A 24 1.26 -18.74 -2.57
CA MET A 24 1.90 -17.52 -3.05
C MET A 24 2.29 -16.78 -1.79
N ALA A 25 3.59 -16.55 -1.60
CA ALA A 25 4.03 -15.70 -0.51
C ALA A 25 3.25 -14.38 -0.63
N PRO A 26 2.78 -13.80 0.49
CA PRO A 26 2.09 -12.53 0.41
C PRO A 26 2.99 -11.50 -0.28
N LYS A 27 2.46 -10.84 -1.33
CA LYS A 27 3.19 -9.80 -2.07
C LYS A 27 3.76 -8.78 -1.09
N GLN A 28 5.01 -8.37 -1.32
CA GLN A 28 5.73 -7.45 -0.46
C GLN A 28 5.62 -6.01 -0.95
N GLU A 29 5.77 -5.05 -0.04
CA GLU A 29 5.83 -3.63 -0.37
C GLU A 29 7.27 -3.14 -0.52
N TRP A 30 7.56 -2.51 -1.65
CA TRP A 30 8.87 -2.04 -2.03
C TRP A 30 8.85 -0.53 -2.21
N MET A 31 9.56 0.19 -1.35
CA MET A 31 9.79 1.61 -1.53
C MET A 31 10.93 1.80 -2.53
N VAL A 32 10.66 2.58 -3.57
CA VAL A 32 11.57 2.85 -4.68
C VAL A 32 11.88 4.34 -4.70
N ILE A 33 13.15 4.69 -4.63
CA ILE A 33 13.64 6.05 -4.78
C ILE A 33 14.36 6.14 -6.13
N LEU A 34 13.89 7.06 -6.97
CA LEU A 34 14.27 7.22 -8.38
C LEU A 34 14.75 8.67 -8.60
N PRO A 35 16.01 8.99 -8.29
CA PRO A 35 16.55 10.33 -8.51
C PRO A 35 16.59 10.68 -9.99
N ASP A 36 16.33 11.93 -10.32
CA ASP A 36 16.49 12.43 -11.69
C ASP A 36 17.99 12.63 -11.99
N ALA A 37 18.37 12.41 -13.25
CA ALA A 37 19.69 12.79 -13.73
C ALA A 37 19.81 14.32 -13.86
N ALA A 38 21.03 14.83 -13.72
CA ALA A 38 21.31 16.26 -13.71
C ALA A 38 20.78 16.95 -14.99
N GLY A 39 20.03 18.05 -14.82
CA GLY A 39 19.49 18.84 -15.93
C GLY A 39 18.32 18.21 -16.69
N LYS A 40 17.73 17.11 -16.21
CA LYS A 40 16.63 16.41 -16.91
C LYS A 40 15.23 16.92 -16.59
N LEU A 41 15.09 17.98 -15.80
CA LEU A 41 13.78 18.54 -15.42
C LEU A 41 12.91 18.91 -16.62
N SER A 42 13.49 19.52 -17.67
CA SER A 42 12.74 19.86 -18.88
C SER A 42 12.21 18.60 -19.59
N LYS A 43 13.05 17.57 -19.75
CA LYS A 43 12.64 16.29 -20.37
C LYS A 43 11.59 15.57 -19.55
N ARG A 44 11.69 15.63 -18.23
CA ARG A 44 10.68 15.12 -17.30
C ARG A 44 9.32 15.76 -17.56
N MET A 45 9.27 17.10 -17.64
CA MET A 45 8.01 17.80 -17.87
C MET A 45 7.40 17.51 -19.23
N GLU A 46 8.23 17.30 -20.26
CA GLU A 46 7.81 16.89 -21.60
C GLU A 46 7.12 15.51 -21.59
N VAL A 47 7.73 14.50 -20.95
CA VAL A 47 7.24 13.11 -20.99
C VAL A 47 6.35 12.74 -19.80
N ARG A 48 6.12 13.67 -18.86
CA ARG A 48 5.26 13.47 -17.68
C ARG A 48 3.84 13.01 -18.02
N PRO A 49 3.15 13.56 -19.04
CA PRO A 49 1.82 13.09 -19.42
C PRO A 49 1.83 11.60 -19.78
N ASP A 50 2.83 11.15 -20.53
CA ASP A 50 2.98 9.75 -20.95
C ASP A 50 3.29 8.85 -19.75
N HIS A 51 4.17 9.30 -18.85
CA HIS A 51 4.45 8.59 -17.60
C HIS A 51 3.17 8.34 -16.80
N LEU A 52 2.37 9.39 -16.55
CA LEU A 52 1.13 9.27 -15.80
C LEU A 52 0.08 8.41 -16.52
N ASN A 53 0.02 8.47 -17.86
CA ASN A 53 -0.89 7.64 -18.64
C ASN A 53 -0.50 6.16 -18.58
N ASN A 54 0.79 5.85 -18.69
CA ASN A 54 1.30 4.48 -18.62
C ASN A 54 1.19 3.90 -17.20
N LEU A 55 1.24 4.73 -16.15
CA LEU A 55 1.08 4.29 -14.76
C LEU A 55 -0.33 3.82 -14.40
N LYS A 56 -1.38 4.38 -15.01
CA LYS A 56 -2.80 4.06 -14.70
C LYS A 56 -3.09 2.55 -14.59
N PRO A 57 -2.81 1.70 -15.60
CA PRO A 57 -3.06 0.26 -15.51
C PRO A 57 -2.26 -0.43 -14.40
N HIS A 58 -1.07 0.07 -14.07
CA HIS A 58 -0.26 -0.48 -12.97
C HIS A 58 -0.79 -0.08 -11.59
N VAL A 59 -1.43 1.09 -11.48
CA VAL A 59 -2.16 1.49 -10.26
C VAL A 59 -3.42 0.64 -10.12
N ASP A 60 -4.18 0.46 -11.20
CA ASP A 60 -5.42 -0.34 -11.19
C ASP A 60 -5.17 -1.82 -10.87
N SER A 61 -4.05 -2.38 -11.35
CA SER A 61 -3.64 -3.74 -10.99
C SER A 61 -3.10 -3.88 -9.56
N GLY A 62 -2.93 -2.76 -8.84
CA GLY A 62 -2.39 -2.71 -7.49
C GLY A 62 -0.88 -2.89 -7.43
N LEU A 63 -0.16 -2.81 -8.56
CA LEU A 63 1.30 -2.86 -8.58
C LEU A 63 1.89 -1.58 -7.98
N TRP A 64 1.43 -0.39 -8.39
CA TRP A 64 1.82 0.87 -7.76
C TRP A 64 0.72 1.35 -6.83
N VAL A 65 1.01 1.46 -5.53
CA VAL A 65 0.02 1.89 -4.52
C VAL A 65 0.21 3.33 -4.07
N PHE A 66 1.40 3.90 -4.31
CA PHE A 66 1.73 5.28 -4.00
C PHE A 66 2.86 5.76 -4.91
N GLY A 67 2.83 7.04 -5.28
CA GLY A 67 3.88 7.65 -6.09
C GLY A 67 3.81 9.17 -6.09
N GLY A 68 4.97 9.82 -6.05
CA GLY A 68 5.08 11.27 -6.09
C GLY A 68 6.46 11.76 -6.53
N ALA A 69 6.54 13.04 -6.90
CA ALA A 69 7.81 13.70 -7.14
C ALA A 69 8.52 13.97 -5.80
N SER A 70 9.79 13.62 -5.69
CA SER A 70 10.63 14.09 -4.59
C SER A 70 11.13 15.50 -4.88
N LEU A 71 11.26 16.29 -3.82
CA LEU A 71 11.66 17.69 -3.88
C LEU A 71 12.91 17.91 -3.01
N ASP A 72 13.79 18.83 -3.42
CA ASP A 72 14.92 19.26 -2.59
C ASP A 72 14.49 20.19 -1.44
N GLU A 73 13.46 21.00 -1.68
CA GLU A 73 12.95 21.99 -0.74
C GLU A 73 11.43 21.87 -0.61
N PRO A 74 10.85 22.27 0.54
CA PRO A 74 9.42 22.46 0.66
C PRO A 74 8.88 23.41 -0.42
N ILE A 75 7.64 23.16 -0.86
CA ILE A 75 6.97 24.00 -1.85
C ILE A 75 6.78 25.40 -1.26
N LYS A 76 7.24 26.42 -2.00
CA LYS A 76 7.02 27.84 -1.68
C LYS A 76 5.94 28.39 -2.60
N GLU A 77 5.06 29.22 -2.08
CA GLU A 77 4.00 29.84 -2.86
C GLU A 77 4.59 30.73 -3.97
N GLY A 78 4.16 30.50 -5.21
CA GLY A 78 4.60 31.28 -6.38
C GLY A 78 5.88 30.78 -7.08
N GLU A 79 6.59 29.80 -6.52
CA GLU A 79 7.77 29.20 -7.15
C GLU A 79 7.48 27.79 -7.71
N PRO A 80 8.08 27.41 -8.86
CA PRO A 80 7.97 26.05 -9.36
C PRO A 80 8.66 25.07 -8.38
N PRO A 81 8.04 23.92 -8.04
CA PRO A 81 8.64 22.94 -7.16
C PRO A 81 10.00 22.45 -7.69
N LYS A 82 11.01 22.45 -6.82
CA LYS A 82 12.36 21.94 -7.14
C LYS A 82 12.35 20.41 -7.09
N ILE A 83 11.90 19.82 -8.19
CA ILE A 83 11.81 18.36 -8.34
C ILE A 83 13.21 17.78 -8.57
N ASN A 84 13.58 16.78 -7.76
CA ASN A 84 14.88 16.10 -7.83
C ASN A 84 14.75 14.60 -8.14
N GLY A 85 13.54 14.07 -8.26
CA GLY A 85 13.33 12.63 -8.45
C GLY A 85 11.90 12.18 -8.22
N SER A 86 11.73 10.89 -7.98
CA SER A 86 10.45 10.27 -7.66
C SER A 86 10.60 9.29 -6.50
N VAL A 87 9.53 9.19 -5.70
CA VAL A 87 9.40 8.18 -4.65
C VAL A 87 8.12 7.42 -4.90
N MET A 88 8.21 6.09 -4.97
CA MET A 88 7.11 5.21 -5.31
C MET A 88 7.05 4.01 -4.38
N LEU A 89 5.87 3.42 -4.19
CA LEU A 89 5.65 2.20 -3.43
C LEU A 89 5.02 1.15 -4.35
N ALA A 90 5.73 0.04 -4.57
CA ALA A 90 5.27 -1.08 -5.37
C ALA A 90 4.83 -2.27 -4.50
N VAL A 91 3.87 -3.06 -4.98
CA VAL A 91 3.48 -4.35 -4.40
C VAL A 91 3.85 -5.46 -5.37
N ALA A 92 4.89 -6.21 -5.04
CA ALA A 92 5.49 -7.23 -5.92
C ALA A 92 6.10 -8.39 -5.12
N ASP A 93 6.30 -9.53 -5.77
CA ASP A 93 6.89 -10.71 -5.11
C ASP A 93 8.41 -10.56 -4.94
N THR A 94 9.08 -9.89 -5.89
CA THR A 94 10.53 -9.73 -5.87
C THR A 94 10.98 -8.34 -6.32
N LYS A 95 12.20 -7.95 -5.93
CA LYS A 95 12.83 -6.70 -6.36
C LYS A 95 12.97 -6.62 -7.89
N GLU A 96 13.24 -7.75 -8.53
CA GLU A 96 13.46 -7.84 -9.98
C GLU A 96 12.20 -7.52 -10.77
N GLU A 97 11.03 -7.94 -10.26
CA GLU A 97 9.74 -7.57 -10.84
C GLU A 97 9.53 -6.05 -10.78
N VAL A 98 9.83 -5.42 -9.64
CA VAL A 98 9.75 -3.96 -9.50
C VAL A 98 10.72 -3.27 -10.46
N MET A 99 11.98 -3.73 -10.52
CA MET A 99 12.98 -3.17 -11.41
C MET A 99 12.59 -3.32 -12.89
N LYS A 100 11.97 -4.43 -13.27
CA LYS A 100 11.47 -4.61 -14.64
C LYS A 100 10.41 -3.55 -14.98
N ASN A 101 9.45 -3.32 -14.09
CA ASN A 101 8.42 -2.28 -14.28
C ASN A 101 9.03 -0.88 -14.33
N VAL A 102 10.02 -0.59 -13.47
CA VAL A 102 10.76 0.68 -13.50
C VAL A 102 11.44 0.89 -14.86
N LYS A 103 12.08 -0.13 -15.42
CA LYS A 103 12.76 -0.08 -16.73
C LYS A 103 11.80 0.12 -17.90
N GLU A 104 10.55 -0.31 -17.74
CA GLU A 104 9.50 -0.16 -18.75
C GLU A 104 8.92 1.26 -18.78
N ASP A 105 9.14 2.06 -17.73
CA ASP A 105 8.67 3.43 -17.61
C ASP A 105 9.35 4.37 -18.62
N VAL A 106 8.62 5.38 -19.09
CA VAL A 106 9.13 6.40 -20.00
C VAL A 106 10.20 7.28 -19.35
N TYR A 107 10.14 7.55 -18.04
CA TYR A 107 11.20 8.28 -17.33
C TYR A 107 12.51 7.52 -17.31
N PHE A 108 12.46 6.19 -17.21
CA PHE A 108 13.66 5.36 -17.34
C PHE A 108 14.17 5.37 -18.79
N LYS A 109 13.30 5.06 -19.76
CA LYS A 109 13.67 4.96 -21.18
C LYS A 109 14.17 6.27 -21.79
N SER A 110 13.66 7.41 -21.33
CA SER A 110 14.09 8.74 -21.78
C SER A 110 15.31 9.30 -21.03
N GLY A 111 15.87 8.53 -20.08
CA GLY A 111 17.01 8.93 -19.27
C GLY A 111 16.72 10.11 -18.36
N VAL A 112 15.47 10.25 -17.88
CA VAL A 112 15.09 11.19 -16.84
C VAL A 112 15.61 10.69 -15.49
N TRP A 113 15.39 9.42 -15.17
CA TRP A 113 15.92 8.80 -13.96
C TRP A 113 17.39 8.38 -14.13
N ASP A 114 18.17 8.56 -13.09
CA ASP A 114 19.56 8.11 -13.02
C ASP A 114 19.60 6.65 -12.53
N GLU A 115 19.82 5.71 -13.47
CA GLU A 115 19.86 4.28 -13.21
C GLU A 115 20.84 3.90 -12.09
N SER A 116 21.96 4.63 -11.99
CA SER A 116 23.03 4.35 -11.03
C SER A 116 22.64 4.67 -9.58
N LYS A 117 21.62 5.51 -9.38
CA LYS A 117 21.18 5.99 -8.07
C LYS A 117 19.84 5.40 -7.63
N VAL A 118 19.23 4.54 -8.44
CA VAL A 118 17.96 3.91 -8.08
C VAL A 118 18.14 3.02 -6.85
N SER A 119 17.34 3.27 -5.83
CA SER A 119 17.40 2.56 -4.56
C SER A 119 16.08 1.86 -4.24
N PHE A 120 16.19 0.64 -3.70
CA PHE A 120 15.04 -0.19 -3.35
C PHE A 120 15.12 -0.58 -1.88
N PHE A 121 14.05 -0.30 -1.14
CA PHE A 121 13.92 -0.64 0.27
C PHE A 121 12.71 -1.53 0.46
N LEU A 122 12.93 -2.72 1.01
CA LEU A 122 11.85 -3.62 1.39
C LEU A 122 11.19 -3.07 2.66
N LYS A 123 9.88 -2.83 2.61
CA LYS A 123 9.12 -2.42 3.78
C LYS A 123 8.77 -3.65 4.62
N SER A 124 9.30 -3.70 5.83
CA SER A 124 8.87 -4.69 6.83
C SER A 124 7.52 -4.27 7.43
N GLY A 125 6.58 -5.21 7.55
CA GLY A 125 5.28 -4.99 8.20
C GLY A 125 4.07 -5.17 7.30
N SER A 126 2.87 -5.00 7.88
CA SER A 126 1.59 -5.17 7.19
C SER A 126 1.46 -4.26 5.97
N ARG A 127 0.84 -4.79 4.91
CA ARG A 127 0.54 -4.06 3.67
C ARG A 127 -0.27 -2.80 4.00
N TRP A 128 0.16 -1.64 3.53
CA TRP A 128 -0.50 -0.35 3.73
C TRP A 128 -1.98 -0.39 3.34
N ASN A 129 -2.30 -1.01 2.20
CA ASN A 129 -3.69 -1.18 1.79
C ASN A 129 -4.49 -2.08 2.75
N ALA A 130 -3.87 -3.11 3.34
CA ALA A 130 -4.58 -3.92 4.33
C ALA A 130 -4.89 -3.14 5.62
N VAL A 131 -4.01 -2.21 6.01
CA VAL A 131 -4.27 -1.27 7.11
C VAL A 131 -5.40 -0.32 6.72
N GLN A 132 -5.38 0.26 5.52
CA GLN A 132 -6.43 1.15 5.05
C GLN A 132 -7.80 0.45 4.95
N ASP A 133 -7.86 -0.76 4.38
CA ASP A 133 -9.08 -1.58 4.30
C ASP A 133 -9.61 -1.91 5.71
N SER A 134 -8.72 -2.17 6.68
CA SER A 134 -9.11 -2.44 8.07
C SER A 134 -9.61 -1.19 8.81
N LEU A 135 -9.10 0.00 8.45
CA LEU A 135 -9.53 1.30 8.97
C LEU A 135 -10.82 1.79 8.30
N GLN A 136 -11.10 1.35 7.07
CA GLN A 136 -12.41 1.46 6.43
C GLN A 136 -13.39 0.47 7.09
N VAL A 137 -13.65 0.72 8.38
CA VAL A 137 -14.86 0.22 9.06
C VAL A 137 -16.04 0.57 8.15
N HIS A 138 -16.84 -0.43 7.78
CA HIS A 138 -17.95 -0.31 6.84
C HIS A 138 -19.06 0.61 7.39
N GLY A 139 -18.84 1.93 7.33
CA GLY A 139 -19.80 2.96 7.66
C GLY A 139 -20.05 3.82 6.42
N ASN A 140 -21.05 3.44 5.61
CA ASN A 140 -21.60 4.26 4.54
C ASN A 140 -22.45 5.42 5.11
N SER A 141 -21.85 6.25 5.96
CA SER A 141 -22.44 7.53 6.36
C SER A 141 -21.34 8.57 6.46
N TYR A 142 -21.58 9.71 5.81
CA TYR A 142 -20.69 10.87 5.77
C TYR A 142 -20.35 11.40 7.18
N ASP A 143 -21.19 11.09 8.18
CA ASP A 143 -21.06 11.52 9.56
C ASP A 143 -19.96 10.76 10.34
N ASP A 144 -19.74 9.47 10.05
CA ASP A 144 -18.72 8.67 10.76
C ASP A 144 -17.30 9.06 10.34
N ILE A 145 -17.11 9.40 9.07
CA ILE A 145 -15.83 9.86 8.52
C ILE A 145 -15.47 11.24 9.10
N LEU A 146 -16.48 12.10 9.31
CA LEU A 146 -16.29 13.40 9.96
C LEU A 146 -15.91 13.22 11.44
N ALA A 147 -16.53 12.28 12.16
CA ALA A 147 -16.19 12.01 13.56
C ALA A 147 -14.74 11.55 13.73
N VAL A 148 -14.25 10.65 12.88
CA VAL A 148 -12.84 10.20 12.93
C VAL A 148 -11.89 11.34 12.57
N ARG A 149 -12.20 12.15 11.54
CA ARG A 149 -11.38 13.31 11.18
C ARG A 149 -11.34 14.38 12.27
N LEU A 150 -12.47 14.64 12.94
CA LEU A 150 -12.53 15.55 14.08
C LEU A 150 -11.70 15.01 15.26
N CYS A 151 -11.84 13.73 15.59
CA CYS A 151 -11.08 13.10 16.66
C CYS A 151 -9.57 13.12 16.37
N SER A 152 -9.14 12.83 15.15
CA SER A 152 -7.71 12.94 14.77
C SER A 152 -7.19 14.38 14.86
N HIS A 153 -8.00 15.38 14.49
CA HIS A 153 -7.64 16.79 14.67
C HIS A 153 -7.52 17.20 16.14
N LEU A 154 -8.46 16.77 16.99
CA LEU A 154 -8.47 17.05 18.43
C LEU A 154 -7.31 16.38 19.17
N ILE A 155 -6.91 15.17 18.77
CA ILE A 155 -5.74 14.47 19.32
C ILE A 155 -4.45 15.17 18.89
N ALA A 156 -4.37 15.66 17.65
CA ALA A 156 -3.21 16.37 17.13
C ALA A 156 -3.06 17.79 17.72
N SER A 157 -4.14 18.46 18.12
CA SER A 157 -4.11 19.86 18.54
C SER A 157 -3.81 20.09 20.03
N LYS A 158 -3.61 19.04 20.86
CA LYS A 158 -3.42 19.15 22.33
C LYS A 158 -4.38 20.15 23.00
N THR A 159 -5.63 20.21 22.55
CA THR A 159 -6.61 21.12 23.14
C THR A 159 -7.20 20.48 24.39
N ASN A 160 -7.14 21.19 25.51
CA ASN A 160 -7.60 20.70 26.81
C ASN A 160 -9.11 20.40 26.75
N MET A 161 -9.49 19.18 27.11
CA MET A 161 -10.84 18.59 26.97
C MET A 161 -11.94 19.27 27.83
N MET A 162 -11.63 20.36 28.54
CA MET A 162 -12.57 21.06 29.42
C MET A 162 -13.55 22.01 28.71
N VAL A 163 -13.35 22.34 27.43
CA VAL A 163 -14.22 23.31 26.72
C VAL A 163 -15.53 22.69 26.23
N LEU A 164 -15.68 21.37 26.26
CA LEU A 164 -16.93 20.67 25.88
C LEU A 164 -17.92 20.51 27.05
N HIS A 165 -17.93 21.42 28.03
CA HIS A 165 -18.97 21.44 29.08
C HIS A 165 -20.33 21.97 28.60
N GLY A 166 -20.48 22.29 27.31
CA GLY A 166 -21.69 22.92 26.77
C GLY A 166 -22.67 22.03 26.01
N ASN A 167 -22.39 20.73 25.77
CA ASN A 167 -23.31 19.90 24.98
C ASN A 167 -23.45 18.48 25.55
N SER A 168 -24.51 18.31 26.34
CA SER A 168 -24.84 17.13 27.14
C SER A 168 -25.31 15.90 26.35
N SER A 169 -25.34 15.94 25.01
CA SER A 169 -25.80 14.82 24.17
C SER A 169 -24.68 13.95 23.58
N LEU A 170 -23.41 14.36 23.67
CA LEU A 170 -22.28 13.67 23.00
C LEU A 170 -21.41 12.79 23.93
N GLN A 171 -21.64 12.82 25.24
CA GLN A 171 -20.83 12.08 26.20
C GLN A 171 -20.97 10.54 26.19
N PRO A 172 -22.17 9.95 26.03
CA PRO A 172 -22.29 8.49 26.06
C PRO A 172 -21.70 7.82 24.81
N LEU A 173 -21.81 8.47 23.63
CA LEU A 173 -21.28 7.95 22.36
C LEU A 173 -19.74 7.94 22.31
N ALA A 174 -19.09 8.99 22.81
CA ALA A 174 -17.63 9.06 22.85
C ALA A 174 -17.03 8.01 23.80
N THR A 175 -17.68 7.76 24.94
CA THR A 175 -17.17 6.83 25.95
C THR A 175 -17.30 5.37 25.50
N GLU A 176 -18.38 5.03 24.79
CA GLU A 176 -18.59 3.69 24.21
C GLU A 176 -17.58 3.40 23.08
N ALA A 177 -17.33 4.39 22.22
CA ALA A 177 -16.35 4.30 21.14
C ALA A 177 -14.92 4.08 21.67
N PHE A 178 -14.53 4.79 22.74
CA PHE A 178 -13.23 4.60 23.40
C PHE A 178 -13.08 3.21 24.04
N ARG A 179 -14.14 2.67 24.67
CA ARG A 179 -14.11 1.31 25.24
C ARG A 179 -13.95 0.25 24.16
N HIS A 180 -14.63 0.38 23.02
CA HIS A 180 -14.52 -0.57 21.91
C HIS A 180 -13.15 -0.55 21.21
N ILE A 181 -12.51 0.62 21.13
CA ILE A 181 -11.17 0.78 20.55
C ILE A 181 -10.10 0.17 21.49
N SER A 182 -10.18 0.45 22.80
CA SER A 182 -9.20 -0.07 23.76
C SER A 182 -9.25 -1.59 23.94
N VAL A 183 -10.43 -2.21 23.92
CA VAL A 183 -10.55 -3.67 24.08
C VAL A 183 -9.98 -4.42 22.86
N ARG A 184 -10.03 -3.83 21.66
CA ARG A 184 -9.53 -4.47 20.43
C ARG A 184 -8.02 -4.32 20.23
N ALA A 185 -7.41 -3.29 20.81
CA ALA A 185 -5.96 -3.06 20.74
C ALA A 185 -5.14 -3.96 21.69
N LEU A 186 -5.77 -4.65 22.65
CA LEU A 186 -5.11 -5.49 23.65
C LEU A 186 -5.05 -6.99 23.29
N LEU A 187 -5.65 -7.41 22.15
CA LEU A 187 -5.77 -8.83 21.78
C LEU A 187 -5.21 -9.18 20.39
N THR A 188 -4.34 -8.35 19.82
CA THR A 188 -3.60 -8.64 18.57
C THR A 188 -2.15 -8.23 18.71
#